data_AF-A0AAN5I6V5-F1
#
_entry.id   AF-A0AAN5I6V5-F1
#
_cell.length_a   1.000
_cell.length_b   1.000
_cell.length_c   1.000
_cell.angle_alpha   90.00
_cell.angle_beta   90.00
_cell.angle_gamma   90.00
#
_symmetry.space_group_name_H-M   'P 1'
#
loop_
_entity.id
_entity.type
_entity.pdbx_description
1 polymer ?
#
loop_
_entity_poly.entity_id
_entity_poly.type
_entity_poly.pdbx_seq_one_letter_code
_entity_poly.pdbx_strand_id
1 'polypeptide(L)'
;MDDHNADETTFLTRHTTVRRYGTTLKSSNSSPVQYSIYNVQPSETLQGIALKHDTTVAELKRINKLWNDSIILKSYIKVPVKESASLKDEACITTVPHDSQPESVKDILSRIDGVIKSSAISVKRMEKDSSFINTNSSSS
;
A
#
# COMPACT_ATOMS: atom_id res chain seq x y z
N MET A 1 40.59 44.16 -13.05
CA MET A 1 40.53 44.78 -11.72
C MET A 1 39.73 46.06 -11.86
N ASP A 2 38.45 46.15 -11.51
CA ASP A 2 37.59 45.20 -10.80
C ASP A 2 36.12 45.44 -11.19
N ASP A 3 35.40 44.35 -11.34
CA ASP A 3 33.98 44.23 -11.63
C ASP A 3 33.11 45.00 -10.63
N HIS A 4 32.20 45.87 -11.11
CA HIS A 4 31.20 46.50 -10.27
C HIS A 4 29.98 45.59 -10.13
N ASN A 5 29.89 45.03 -8.93
CA ASN A 5 28.82 44.23 -8.35
C ASN A 5 27.43 44.87 -8.57
N ALA A 6 26.50 44.07 -9.07
CA ALA A 6 25.13 44.49 -9.34
C ALA A 6 24.25 44.24 -8.10
N ASP A 7 24.05 45.24 -7.23
CA ASP A 7 23.09 45.11 -6.10
C ASP A 7 22.57 46.38 -5.41
N GLU A 8 22.77 47.62 -5.91
CA GLU A 8 22.26 48.82 -5.19
C GLU A 8 20.97 49.49 -5.73
N THR A 9 20.43 49.11 -6.90
CA THR A 9 19.25 49.79 -7.48
C THR A 9 17.90 49.09 -7.27
N THR A 10 17.87 47.94 -6.60
CA THR A 10 16.63 47.18 -6.34
C THR A 10 15.74 47.79 -5.25
N PHE A 11 16.21 48.81 -4.52
CA PHE A 11 15.48 49.41 -3.40
C PHE A 11 14.38 50.43 -3.79
N LEU A 12 14.38 50.97 -5.01
CA LEU A 12 13.47 52.08 -5.37
C LEU A 12 12.29 51.69 -6.26
N THR A 13 12.43 50.71 -7.16
CA THR A 13 11.29 50.10 -7.84
C THR A 13 10.68 49.04 -6.92
N ARG A 14 9.64 49.43 -6.21
CA ARG A 14 8.86 48.63 -5.25
C ARG A 14 8.08 47.47 -5.91
N HIS A 15 8.75 46.70 -6.76
CA HIS A 15 8.21 45.57 -7.47
C HIS A 15 9.28 44.48 -7.62
N THR A 16 9.80 43.99 -6.49
CA THR A 16 10.34 42.64 -6.45
C THR A 16 9.48 41.87 -5.46
N THR A 17 8.84 40.81 -5.94
CA THR A 17 8.19 39.85 -5.07
C THR A 17 9.31 39.16 -4.29
N VAL A 18 9.71 39.75 -3.17
CA VAL A 18 10.55 39.10 -2.17
C VAL A 18 9.92 37.73 -1.92
N ARG A 19 10.64 36.65 -2.24
CA ARG A 19 10.21 35.29 -1.90
C ARG A 19 10.15 35.23 -0.38
N ARG A 20 8.97 35.45 0.17
CA ARG A 20 8.70 35.34 1.60
C ARG A 20 8.69 33.85 1.93
N TYR A 21 9.82 33.34 2.38
CA TYR A 21 9.88 32.03 3.02
C TYR A 21 8.89 32.03 4.20
N GLY A 22 8.03 31.01 4.29
CA GLY A 22 7.00 30.91 5.33
C GLY A 22 5.58 31.33 4.92
N THR A 23 5.31 31.64 3.65
CA THR A 23 3.92 31.80 3.19
C THR A 23 3.25 30.43 3.05
N THR A 24 2.53 29.99 4.08
CA THR A 24 1.63 28.84 3.96
C THR A 24 0.32 29.31 3.31
N LEU A 25 0.28 29.35 1.96
CA LEU A 25 -0.97 29.59 1.25
C LEU A 25 -1.95 28.47 1.64
N LYS A 26 -3.07 28.85 2.27
CA LYS A 26 -4.12 27.92 2.69
C LYS A 26 -4.78 27.37 1.43
N SER A 27 -4.45 26.12 1.08
CA SER A 27 -5.03 25.43 -0.07
C SER A 27 -6.56 25.40 0.05
N SER A 28 -7.24 26.07 -0.87
CA SER A 28 -8.70 26.18 -0.93
C SER A 28 -9.41 24.92 -1.45
N ASN A 29 -8.65 23.85 -1.75
CA ASN A 29 -9.18 22.57 -2.24
C ASN A 29 -9.37 21.52 -1.13
N SER A 30 -9.27 21.88 0.15
CA SER A 30 -9.63 20.97 1.23
C SER A 30 -11.14 21.01 1.43
N SER A 31 -11.87 20.05 0.84
CA SER A 31 -13.20 19.73 1.33
C SER A 31 -13.08 19.38 2.83
N PRO A 32 -14.02 19.83 3.67
CA PRO A 32 -13.99 19.48 5.08
C PRO A 32 -14.17 17.96 5.18
N VAL A 33 -13.13 17.25 5.63
CA VAL A 33 -13.25 15.82 5.93
C VAL A 33 -14.37 15.66 6.96
N GLN A 34 -15.42 14.96 6.57
CA GLN A 34 -16.54 14.71 7.45
C GLN A 34 -16.20 13.55 8.38
N TYR A 35 -16.49 13.73 9.67
CA TYR A 35 -16.24 12.72 10.69
C TYR A 35 -17.54 12.32 11.35
N SER A 36 -17.69 11.03 11.62
CA SER A 36 -18.75 10.48 12.47
C SER A 36 -18.20 10.21 13.87
N ILE A 37 -19.04 10.38 14.88
CA ILE A 37 -18.71 10.05 16.27
C ILE A 37 -19.12 8.59 16.50
N TYR A 38 -18.14 7.74 16.78
CA TYR A 38 -18.33 6.34 17.11
C TYR A 38 -18.14 6.12 18.60
N ASN A 39 -19.10 5.46 19.26
CA ASN A 39 -19.01 5.14 20.68
C ASN A 39 -18.30 3.79 20.86
N VAL A 40 -17.13 3.82 21.49
CA VAL A 40 -16.23 2.68 21.58
C VAL A 40 -16.71 1.73 22.67
N GLN A 41 -16.78 0.44 22.37
CA GLN A 41 -17.05 -0.57 23.39
C GLN A 41 -15.76 -0.92 24.16
N PRO A 42 -15.84 -1.24 25.47
CA PRO A 42 -14.66 -1.53 26.29
C PRO A 42 -13.85 -2.74 25.81
N SER A 43 -14.43 -3.61 24.98
CA SER A 43 -13.77 -4.79 24.40
C SER A 43 -13.27 -4.58 22.98
N GLU A 44 -13.38 -3.38 22.40
CA GLU A 44 -12.91 -3.09 21.05
C GLU A 44 -11.49 -2.54 21.01
N THR A 45 -10.77 -2.91 19.96
CA THR A 45 -9.43 -2.40 19.68
C THR A 45 -9.49 -1.34 18.59
N LEU A 46 -8.54 -0.41 18.63
CA LEU A 46 -8.40 0.63 17.61
C LEU A 46 -8.25 0.02 16.21
N GLN A 47 -7.56 -1.12 16.11
CA GLN A 47 -7.39 -1.92 14.89
C GLN A 47 -8.73 -2.47 14.39
N GLY A 48 -9.56 -3.02 15.28
CA GLY A 48 -10.88 -3.54 14.92
C GLY A 48 -11.81 -2.45 14.40
N ILE A 49 -11.77 -1.27 15.01
CA ILE A 49 -12.56 -0.10 14.57
C ILE A 49 -12.04 0.40 13.21
N ALA A 50 -10.72 0.43 13.02
CA ALA A 50 -10.14 0.82 11.73
C ALA A 50 -10.65 -0.06 10.58
N LEU A 51 -10.65 -1.37 10.81
CA LEU A 51 -11.13 -2.38 9.86
C LEU A 51 -12.63 -2.26 9.59
N LYS A 52 -13.46 -2.05 10.62
CA LYS A 52 -14.92 -1.89 10.49
C LYS A 52 -15.33 -0.68 9.65
N HIS A 53 -14.48 0.34 9.59
CA HIS A 53 -14.81 1.61 8.93
C HIS A 53 -13.96 1.88 7.67
N ASP A 54 -13.19 0.89 7.19
CA ASP A 54 -12.29 1.04 6.04
C ASP A 54 -11.33 2.23 6.19
N THR A 55 -10.78 2.40 7.39
CA THR A 55 -9.84 3.47 7.75
C THR A 55 -8.50 2.88 8.19
N THR A 56 -7.47 3.72 8.28
CA THR A 56 -6.18 3.28 8.81
C THR A 56 -6.06 3.68 10.29
N VAL A 57 -5.35 2.85 11.05
CA VAL A 57 -5.04 3.14 12.47
C VAL A 57 -4.31 4.48 12.60
N ALA A 58 -3.35 4.75 11.71
CA ALA A 58 -2.62 6.02 11.68
C ALA A 58 -3.56 7.22 11.50
N GLU A 59 -4.55 7.11 10.62
CA GLU A 59 -5.52 8.17 10.36
C GLU A 59 -6.43 8.40 11.57
N LEU A 60 -6.95 7.32 12.18
CA LEU A 60 -7.73 7.41 13.42
C LEU A 60 -6.92 8.07 14.56
N LYS A 61 -5.64 7.71 14.71
CA LYS A 61 -4.75 8.32 15.72
C LYS A 61 -4.57 9.80 15.47
N ARG A 62 -4.33 10.19 14.22
CA ARG A 62 -4.12 11.59 13.79
C ARG A 62 -5.35 12.44 14.11
N ILE A 63 -6.54 11.98 13.74
CA ILE A 63 -7.80 12.73 13.94
C ILE A 63 -8.13 12.86 15.44
N ASN A 64 -7.87 11.81 16.21
CA ASN A 64 -8.24 11.74 17.63
C ASN A 64 -7.14 12.18 18.58
N LYS A 65 -6.01 12.65 18.04
CA LYS A 65 -4.81 13.05 18.79
C LYS A 65 -4.38 11.97 19.79
N LEU A 66 -4.38 10.72 19.33
CA LEU A 66 -3.95 9.58 20.13
C LEU A 66 -2.46 9.32 19.87
N TRP A 67 -1.65 9.35 20.93
CA TRP A 67 -0.23 8.98 20.85
C TRP A 67 -0.05 7.46 20.80
N ASN A 68 -0.83 6.73 21.58
CA ASN A 68 -0.81 5.27 21.66
C ASN A 68 -2.16 4.67 21.26
N ASP A 69 -2.21 3.34 21.22
CA ASP A 69 -3.40 2.58 20.85
C ASP A 69 -4.41 2.46 22.03
N SER A 70 -4.18 3.22 23.10
CA SER A 70 -5.02 3.27 24.30
C SER A 70 -6.34 3.99 24.03
N ILE A 71 -7.24 3.30 23.35
CA ILE A 71 -8.61 3.77 23.10
C ILE A 71 -9.53 3.60 24.32
N ILE A 72 -9.15 2.73 25.26
CA ILE A 72 -9.90 2.36 26.47
C ILE A 72 -10.24 3.57 27.36
N LEU A 73 -9.43 4.65 27.30
CA LEU A 73 -9.66 5.86 28.07
C LEU A 73 -10.72 6.79 27.45
N LYS A 74 -11.17 6.53 26.20
CA LYS A 74 -12.14 7.36 25.50
C LYS A 74 -13.44 6.62 25.29
N SER A 75 -14.54 7.23 25.71
CA SER A 75 -15.89 6.71 25.43
C SER A 75 -16.25 6.79 23.94
N TYR A 76 -15.68 7.73 23.20
CA TYR A 76 -15.96 7.94 21.79
C TYR A 76 -14.71 8.32 20.98
N ILE A 77 -14.76 8.01 19.68
CA ILE A 77 -13.71 8.31 18.71
C ILE A 77 -14.31 8.90 17.43
N LYS A 78 -13.58 9.82 16.79
CA LYS A 78 -13.93 10.39 15.49
C LYS A 78 -13.43 9.48 14.37
N VAL A 79 -14.33 9.07 13.48
CA VAL A 79 -14.02 8.21 12.34
C VAL A 79 -14.29 8.99 11.05
N PRO A 80 -13.37 9.03 10.08
CA PRO A 80 -13.61 9.69 8.80
C PRO A 80 -14.70 8.96 8.01
N VAL A 81 -15.69 9.71 7.53
CA VAL A 81 -16.76 9.20 6.68
C VAL A 81 -16.30 9.30 5.23
N LYS A 82 -16.10 8.15 4.58
CA LYS A 82 -16.01 8.09 3.13
C LYS A 82 -17.45 7.95 2.63
N GLU A 83 -17.90 8.86 1.78
CA GLU A 83 -19.28 8.93 1.25
C GLU A 83 -19.66 7.72 0.36
N SER A 84 -18.84 6.66 0.33
CA SER A 84 -18.98 5.49 -0.53
C SER A 84 -19.67 4.28 0.10
N ALA A 85 -20.15 4.36 1.35
CA ALA A 85 -20.68 3.19 2.06
C ALA A 85 -21.98 3.49 2.82
N SER A 86 -23.03 3.85 2.10
CA SER A 86 -24.41 3.74 2.59
C SER A 86 -25.18 2.76 1.72
N LEU A 87 -24.82 1.48 1.80
CA LEU A 87 -25.73 0.38 1.49
C LEU A 87 -25.75 -0.52 2.73
N LYS A 88 -26.83 -0.38 3.51
CA LYS A 88 -27.25 -1.36 4.49
C LYS A 88 -27.82 -2.54 3.72
N ASP A 89 -27.06 -3.62 3.60
CA ASP A 89 -27.62 -4.95 3.33
C ASP A 89 -26.99 -5.94 4.29
N GLU A 90 -27.83 -6.41 5.22
CA GLU A 90 -27.62 -7.58 6.04
C GLU A 90 -27.65 -8.83 5.14
N ALA A 91 -26.51 -9.19 4.56
CA ALA A 91 -26.19 -10.54 4.13
C ALA A 91 -24.68 -10.64 3.92
N CYS A 92 -24.08 -11.70 4.48
CA CYS A 92 -22.74 -12.21 4.21
C CYS A 92 -22.22 -11.77 2.83
N ILE A 93 -21.03 -11.17 2.76
CA ILE A 93 -19.99 -11.45 1.74
C ILE A 93 -18.75 -10.63 2.07
N THR A 94 -17.71 -11.37 2.48
CA THR A 94 -16.30 -11.05 2.29
C THR A 94 -16.08 -10.53 0.86
N THR A 95 -15.43 -9.38 0.67
CA THR A 95 -14.88 -8.98 -0.62
C THR A 95 -13.72 -9.90 -1.03
N VAL A 96 -14.09 -11.10 -1.46
CA VAL A 96 -13.48 -11.89 -2.54
C VAL A 96 -14.61 -12.28 -3.49
N PRO A 97 -14.58 -11.77 -4.74
CA PRO A 97 -15.13 -12.53 -5.86
C PRO A 97 -14.18 -12.38 -7.06
N HIS A 98 -13.36 -13.36 -7.44
CA HIS A 98 -13.69 -14.68 -7.99
C HIS A 98 -12.35 -15.47 -8.01
N ASP A 99 -12.16 -16.61 -7.34
CA ASP A 99 -12.93 -17.84 -7.47
C ASP A 99 -12.92 -18.67 -6.17
N SER A 100 -14.10 -19.19 -5.83
CA SER A 100 -14.41 -19.99 -4.66
C SER A 100 -14.51 -21.45 -5.09
N GLN A 101 -13.38 -22.14 -5.14
CA GLN A 101 -13.33 -23.60 -5.07
C GLN A 101 -12.28 -23.96 -4.02
N PRO A 102 -12.53 -24.91 -3.09
CA PRO A 102 -11.41 -25.54 -2.39
C PRO A 102 -10.55 -26.16 -3.50
N GLU A 103 -9.36 -25.60 -3.77
CA GLU A 103 -8.45 -26.21 -4.74
C GLU A 103 -8.35 -27.69 -4.37
N SER A 104 -8.79 -28.56 -5.29
CA SER A 104 -8.84 -29.98 -5.01
C SER A 104 -7.41 -30.41 -4.75
N VAL A 105 -7.19 -31.23 -3.72
CA VAL A 105 -5.87 -31.83 -3.46
C VAL A 105 -5.26 -32.47 -4.71
N LYS A 106 -6.11 -32.89 -5.66
CA LYS A 106 -5.72 -33.40 -6.98
C LYS A 106 -5.08 -32.35 -7.89
N ASP A 107 -5.57 -31.12 -7.90
CA ASP A 107 -5.02 -30.03 -8.72
C ASP A 107 -3.64 -29.59 -8.21
N ILE A 108 -3.47 -29.59 -6.88
CA ILE A 108 -2.19 -29.32 -6.23
C ILE A 108 -1.16 -30.39 -6.63
N LEU A 109 -1.53 -31.67 -6.53
CA LEU A 109 -0.64 -32.79 -6.89
C LEU A 109 -0.31 -32.80 -8.39
N SER A 110 -1.30 -32.55 -9.25
CA SER A 110 -1.11 -32.49 -10.70
C SER A 110 -0.10 -31.42 -11.12
N ARG A 111 -0.16 -30.25 -10.47
CA ARG A 111 0.78 -29.15 -10.74
C ARG A 111 2.20 -29.48 -10.29
N ILE A 112 2.36 -30.11 -9.13
CA ILE A 112 3.65 -30.58 -8.62
C ILE A 112 4.24 -31.64 -9.56
N ASP A 113 3.46 -32.64 -9.96
CA ASP A 113 3.89 -33.68 -10.90
C ASP A 113 4.29 -33.10 -12.26
N GLY A 114 3.59 -32.07 -12.75
CA GLY A 114 3.94 -31.36 -13.97
C GLY A 114 5.32 -30.69 -13.91
N VAL A 115 5.65 -30.06 -12.78
CA VAL A 115 6.96 -29.43 -12.54
C VAL A 115 8.07 -30.47 -12.41
N ILE A 116 7.81 -31.61 -11.78
CA ILE A 116 8.78 -32.71 -11.68
C ILE A 116 9.05 -33.29 -13.07
N LYS A 117 8.01 -33.50 -13.88
CA LYS A 117 8.15 -34.02 -15.25
C LYS A 117 8.95 -33.07 -16.14
N SER A 118 8.64 -31.77 -16.12
CA SER A 118 9.39 -30.79 -16.93
C SER A 118 10.86 -30.72 -16.52
N SER A 119 11.14 -30.76 -15.22
CA SER A 119 12.50 -30.81 -14.68
C SER A 119 13.24 -32.09 -15.09
N ALA A 120 12.59 -33.24 -15.00
CA ALA A 120 13.15 -34.52 -15.41
C ALA A 120 13.46 -34.56 -16.92
N ILE A 121 12.58 -34.02 -17.76
CA ILE A 121 12.82 -33.91 -19.21
C ILE A 121 14.02 -32.99 -19.49
N SER A 122 14.13 -31.88 -18.77
CA SER A 122 15.26 -30.96 -18.88
C SER A 122 16.59 -31.65 -18.53
N VAL A 123 16.63 -32.37 -17.40
CA VAL A 123 17.81 -33.14 -16.99
C VAL A 123 18.15 -34.25 -17.99
N LYS A 124 17.14 -35.01 -18.45
CA LYS A 124 17.32 -36.07 -19.44
C LYS A 124 17.90 -35.54 -20.76
N ARG A 125 17.46 -34.36 -21.18
CA ARG A 125 17.99 -33.68 -22.37
C ARG A 125 19.45 -33.25 -22.15
N MET A 126 19.77 -32.70 -20.98
CA MET A 126 21.14 -32.36 -20.61
C MET A 126 22.07 -33.59 -20.57
N GLU A 127 21.61 -34.74 -20.06
CA GLU A 127 22.37 -36.01 -20.09
C GLU A 127 22.57 -36.56 -21.51
N LYS A 128 21.55 -36.42 -22.37
CA LYS A 128 21.67 -36.79 -23.78
C LYS A 128 22.71 -35.92 -24.47
N ASP A 129 22.69 -34.61 -24.22
CA ASP A 129 23.65 -33.68 -24.83
C ASP A 129 25.08 -33.86 -24.27
N SER A 130 25.25 -34.36 -23.03
CA SER A 130 26.57 -34.66 -22.46
C SER A 130 27.15 -36.03 -22.87
N SER A 131 26.31 -37.00 -23.24
CA SER A 131 26.74 -38.34 -23.70
C SER A 131 27.24 -38.38 -25.15
N PHE A 132 27.09 -37.29 -25.93
CA PHE A 132 27.61 -37.20 -27.30
C PHE A 132 29.11 -36.84 -27.40
N ILE A 133 29.82 -36.61 -26.29
CA ILE A 133 31.27 -36.31 -26.30
C ILE A 133 32.06 -37.52 -25.79
N ASN A 134 31.93 -38.67 -26.45
CA ASN A 134 32.96 -39.71 -26.37
C ASN A 134 33.03 -40.48 -27.69
N THR A 135 33.71 -39.92 -28.68
CA THR A 135 34.21 -40.68 -29.83
C THR A 135 35.72 -40.49 -29.91
N ASN A 136 36.40 -41.48 -29.35
CA ASN A 136 37.77 -41.92 -29.61
C ASN A 136 38.51 -41.14 -30.71
N SER A 137 39.43 -40.27 -30.29
CA SER A 137 40.56 -39.84 -31.10
C SER A 137 41.49 -41.06 -31.31
N SER A 138 41.19 -41.90 -32.29
CA SER A 138 42.10 -42.96 -32.75
C SER A 138 41.82 -43.27 -34.22
N SER A 139 42.64 -42.72 -35.10
CA SER A 139 42.99 -43.19 -36.46
C SER A 139 44.01 -42.17 -36.99
N SER A 140 45.31 -42.48 -36.94
CA SER A 140 46.14 -43.13 -37.99
C SER A 140 46.75 -42.12 -38.95
#